data_AF-K1PH67-F1
#
_entry.id   AF-K1PH67-F1
#
_cell.length_a   1.000
_cell.length_b   1.000
_cell.length_c   1.000
_cell.angle_alpha   90.00
_cell.angle_beta   90.00
_cell.angle_gamma   90.00
#
_symmetry.space_group_name_H-M   'P 1'
#
loop_
_entity.id
_entity.type
_entity.pdbx_description
1 polymer ?
#
loop_
_entity_poly.entity_id
_entity_poly.type
_entity_poly.pdbx_seq_one_letter_code
_entity_poly.pdbx_strand_id
1 'polypeptide(L)' 'MAERFTGSRNYKRSCVYCRSIGVTTNSGRTVETQWKCEQCAVALCIGKRNCFTLFHENLTKNSQE' A
#
# COMPACT_ATOMS: atom_id res chain seq x y z
N MET A 1 7.90 5.92 7.63
CA MET A 1 7.82 4.59 8.30
C MET A 1 6.45 3.98 8.05
N ALA A 2 6.28 2.66 8.21
CA ALA A 2 5.00 1.97 8.02
C ALA A 2 4.37 1.61 9.37
N GLU A 3 3.10 1.94 9.56
CA GLU A 3 2.33 1.68 10.78
C GLU A 3 1.10 0.81 10.50
N ARG A 4 0.58 0.13 11.52
CA ARG A 4 -0.67 -0.65 11.41
C ARG A 4 -1.87 0.26 11.64
N PHE A 5 -2.98 0.00 10.95
CA PHE A 5 -4.25 0.64 11.29
C PHE A 5 -4.74 0.15 12.68
N THR A 6 -4.82 1.05 13.66
CA THR A 6 -5.30 0.80 15.03
C THR A 6 -6.68 1.47 15.24
N GLY A 7 -7.65 0.80 15.90
CA GLY A 7 -8.97 1.43 16.21
C GLY A 7 -10.31 0.64 16.09
N SER A 8 -10.41 -0.58 15.53
CA SER A 8 -11.65 -1.39 15.40
C SER A 8 -11.35 -2.66 14.59
N ARG A 9 -12.13 -3.71 14.84
CA ARG A 9 -11.92 -5.14 14.53
C ARG A 9 -11.54 -5.56 13.10
N ASN A 10 -11.36 -4.68 12.10
CA ASN A 10 -11.08 -5.12 10.71
C ASN A 10 -10.51 -4.06 9.74
N TYR A 11 -9.45 -3.32 10.09
CA TYR A 11 -8.86 -2.33 9.15
C TYR A 11 -7.87 -2.92 8.14
N LYS A 12 -8.36 -3.85 7.33
CA LYS A 12 -7.67 -4.18 6.10
C LYS A 12 -8.10 -3.13 5.07
N ARG A 13 -7.16 -2.37 4.54
CA ARG A 13 -7.40 -1.43 3.44
C ARG A 13 -6.78 -1.96 2.16
N SER A 14 -7.37 -1.64 1.03
CA SER A 14 -6.81 -2.01 -0.27
C SER A 14 -5.50 -1.27 -0.53
N CYS A 15 -4.48 -2.00 -0.98
CA CYS A 15 -3.20 -1.46 -1.38
C CYS A 15 -3.37 -0.55 -2.60
N VAL A 16 -3.02 0.72 -2.43
CA VAL A 16 -3.16 1.73 -3.48
C VAL A 16 -2.27 1.40 -4.68
N TYR A 17 -1.04 0.97 -4.42
CA TYR A 17 -0.10 0.61 -5.49
C TYR A 17 -0.61 -0.57 -6.31
N CYS A 18 -1.02 -1.67 -5.67
CA CYS A 18 -1.59 -2.83 -6.38
C CYS A 18 -2.83 -2.46 -7.19
N ARG A 19 -3.69 -1.58 -6.66
CA ARG A 19 -4.85 -1.06 -7.40
C ARG A 19 -4.42 -0.26 -8.64
N SER A 20 -3.37 0.56 -8.53
CA SER A 20 -2.83 1.36 -9.64
C SER A 20 -2.31 0.48 -10.79
N ILE A 21 -1.57 -0.57 -10.45
CA ILE A 21 -1.00 -1.51 -11.44
C ILE A 21 -1.97 -2.63 -11.85
N GLY A 22 -3.23 -2.62 -11.39
CA GLY A 22 -4.23 -3.65 -11.69
C GLY A 22 -3.94 -5.03 -11.09
N VAL A 23 -3.08 -5.13 -10.07
CA VAL A 23 -2.74 -6.40 -9.42
C VAL A 23 -3.83 -6.81 -8.45
N THR A 24 -4.39 -7.99 -8.69
CA THR A 24 -5.36 -8.66 -7.84
C THR A 24 -4.73 -9.86 -7.11
N THR A 25 -5.41 -10.35 -6.09
CA THR A 25 -5.07 -11.60 -5.41
C THR A 25 -5.49 -12.80 -6.25
N ASN A 26 -5.00 -14.00 -5.94
CA ASN A 26 -5.35 -15.23 -6.65
C ASN A 26 -6.88 -15.47 -6.69
N SER A 27 -7.60 -15.00 -5.67
CA SER A 27 -9.08 -15.03 -5.61
C SER A 27 -9.78 -13.88 -6.35
N GLY A 28 -9.06 -13.08 -7.15
CA GLY A 28 -9.59 -11.94 -7.91
C GLY A 28 -9.88 -10.68 -7.08
N ARG A 29 -9.66 -10.70 -5.76
CA ARG A 29 -9.91 -9.53 -4.90
C ARG A 29 -8.74 -8.56 -4.91
N THR A 30 -9.01 -7.28 -4.66
CA THR A 30 -7.97 -6.29 -4.42
C THR A 30 -7.08 -6.70 -3.26
N VAL A 31 -5.79 -6.39 -3.35
CA VAL A 31 -4.82 -6.78 -2.34
C VAL A 31 -5.05 -5.93 -1.09
N GLU A 32 -5.42 -6.55 0.02
CA GLU A 32 -5.65 -5.83 1.27
C GLU A 32 -4.41 -5.87 2.17
N THR A 33 -4.21 -4.81 2.94
CA THR A 33 -3.10 -4.63 3.88
C THR A 33 -3.59 -3.96 5.15
N GLN A 34 -3.01 -4.35 6.28
CA GLN A 34 -3.25 -3.66 7.56
C GLN A 34 -2.23 -2.55 7.81
N TRP A 35 -1.32 -2.32 6.86
CA TRP A 35 -0.22 -1.38 6.99
C TRP A 35 -0.47 -0.15 6.13
N LYS A 36 -0.17 1.01 6.71
CA LYS A 36 -0.18 2.31 6.04
C LYS A 36 1.17 2.99 6.18
N CYS A 37 1.50 3.85 5.24
CA CYS A 37 2.55 4.85 5.48
C CYS A 37 2.01 5.89 6.44
N GLU A 38 2.75 6.21 7.50
CA GLU A 38 2.40 7.29 8.42
C GLU A 38 2.45 8.66 7.72
N GLN A 39 3.49 8.87 6.92
CA GLN A 39 3.74 10.15 6.23
C GLN A 39 2.74 10.41 5.10
N CYS A 40 2.42 9.38 4.31
CA CYS A 40 1.54 9.52 3.16
C CYS A 40 0.09 9.12 3.46
N ALA A 41 -0.19 8.56 4.65
CA ALA A 41 -1.48 7.99 5.05
C ALA A 41 -2.10 6.95 4.08
N VAL A 42 -1.31 6.39 3.15
CA VAL A 42 -1.76 5.41 2.15
C VAL A 42 -1.55 3.98 2.62
N ALA A 43 -2.51 3.12 2.30
CA ALA A 43 -2.42 1.68 2.54
C ALA A 43 -1.52 1.03 1.49
N LEU A 44 -0.42 0.42 1.94
CA LEU A 44 0.57 -0.23 1.07
C LEU A 44 0.94 -1.60 1.63
N CYS A 45 1.15 -2.57 0.74
CA CYS A 45 1.65 -3.89 1.16
C CYS A 45 3.10 -3.77 1.60
N ILE A 46 3.41 -4.32 2.77
CA ILE A 46 4.77 -4.49 3.27
C ILE A 46 5.18 -5.98 3.20
N GLY A 47 6.47 -6.27 3.23
CA GLY A 47 6.99 -7.64 3.16
C GLY A 47 6.90 -8.20 1.74
N LYS A 48 6.20 -9.32 1.54
CA LYS A 48 6.26 -10.15 0.31
C LYS A 48 6.15 -9.46 -1.05
N ARG A 49 5.53 -8.27 -1.15
CA ARG A 49 5.32 -7.55 -2.42
C ARG A 49 6.12 -6.24 -2.54
N ASN A 50 6.82 -5.82 -1.49
CA ASN A 50 7.57 -4.55 -1.42
C ASN A 50 6.83 -3.32 -2.00
N CYS A 51 5.49 -3.31 -2.00
CA CYS A 51 4.72 -2.20 -2.59
C CYS A 51 4.96 -0.89 -1.85
N PHE A 52 5.26 -0.96 -0.55
CA PHE A 52 5.70 0.20 0.20
C PHE A 52 6.93 0.86 -0.43
N THR A 53 8.01 0.11 -0.64
CA THR A 53 9.24 0.65 -1.23
C THR A 53 9.00 1.14 -2.65
N LEU A 54 8.37 0.30 -3.50
CA LEU A 54 8.09 0.63 -4.89
C LEU A 54 7.23 1.89 -5.04
N PHE A 55 6.22 2.06 -4.19
CA PHE A 55 5.37 3.25 -4.22
C PHE A 55 6.16 4.51 -3.88
N HIS A 56 7.00 4.49 -2.83
CA HIS A 56 7.80 5.65 -2.45
C HIS A 56 8.93 5.92 -3.45
N GLU A 57 9.55 4.89 -4.01
CA GLU A 57 10.55 5.02 -5.09
C GLU A 57 9.95 5.63 -6.37
N ASN A 58 8.71 5.29 -6.70
CA ASN A 58 8.01 5.93 -7.82
C ASN A 58 7.54 7.34 -7.46
N LEU A 59 7.13 7.60 -6.22
CA LEU A 59 6.76 8.95 -5.77
C LEU A 59 7.94 9.92 -5.84
N THR A 60 9.15 9.46 -5.51
CA THR A 60 10.37 10.27 -5.62
C THR A 60 10.72 10.67 -7.05
N LYS A 61 10.10 10.06 -8.07
CA LYS A 61 10.32 10.42 -9.48
C LYS A 61 9.41 11.55 -9.98
N ASN A 62 8.47 12.05 -9.17
CA ASN A 62 7.46 13.00 -9.63
C ASN A 62 7.70 14.46 -9.16
N SER A 63 8.95 14.82 -8.83
CA SER A 63 9.37 16.19 -8.49
C SER A 63 10.51 16.72 -9.37
N GLN A 64 10.56 16.28 -10.63
CA GLN A 64 11.19 17.02 -11.73
C GLN A 64 10.12 16.94 -12.84
N GLU A 65 9.47 18.01 -13.26
CA GLU A 65 10.02 19.26 -13.83
C GLU A 65 9.21 20.50 -13.42
#